data_AF-A0A2E1BV87-F1
#
_entry.id   AF-A0A2E1BV87-F1
#
_cell.length_a   1.000
_cell.length_b   1.000
_cell.length_c   1.000
_cell.angle_alpha   90.00
_cell.angle_beta   90.00
_cell.angle_gamma   90.00
#
_symmetry.space_group_name_H-M   'P 1'
#
loop_
_entity.id
_entity.type
_entity.pdbx_description
1 polymer ?
#
loop_
_entity_poly.entity_id
_entity_poly.type
_entity_poly.pdbx_seq_one_letter_code
_entity_poly.pdbx_strand_id
1 'polypeptide(L)'
;MNFYLFLYWKYVIFGRYSNFKLFEGVRSINKRTSKNNTLSDDLHKINNQITTDPIRVIDSEGTMLGILSLKEGLEKAEEIGLDLVEVSPNAKPPVCKIIEYGKFKYAAQKKAAEARKKQKTVDVKEIKFRPNIDT
;
A
#
# COMPACT_ATOMS: atom_id res chain seq x y z
N MET A 1 23.28 11.38 57.49
CA MET A 1 22.66 10.09 57.84
C MET A 1 21.71 9.68 56.73
N ASN A 2 22.04 8.81 55.77
CA ASN A 2 23.33 8.25 55.37
C ASN A 2 23.28 7.98 53.86
N PHE A 3 24.07 8.76 53.12
CA PHE A 3 24.36 8.66 51.68
C PHE A 3 24.95 7.28 51.28
N TYR A 4 25.29 6.46 52.27
CA TYR A 4 25.80 5.10 52.16
C TYR A 4 24.74 4.02 51.84
N LEU A 5 23.44 4.34 51.81
CA LEU A 5 22.40 3.39 51.39
C LEU A 5 22.05 3.49 49.89
N PHE A 6 22.32 4.63 49.24
CA PHE A 6 22.06 4.80 47.81
C PHE A 6 23.21 4.24 46.94
N LEU A 7 24.43 4.20 47.49
CA LEU A 7 25.58 3.58 46.83
C LEU A 7 25.58 2.05 46.94
N TYR A 8 24.95 1.48 47.97
CA TYR A 8 24.88 0.02 48.15
C TYR A 8 23.82 -0.67 47.31
N TRP A 9 22.83 0.07 46.78
CA TRP A 9 21.86 -0.51 45.82
C TRP A 9 22.37 -0.47 44.37
N LYS A 10 23.27 0.46 44.06
CA LYS A 10 23.90 0.57 42.73
C LYS A 10 24.86 -0.60 42.44
N TYR A 11 25.35 -1.29 43.48
CA TYR A 11 26.31 -2.40 43.37
C TYR A 11 25.67 -3.80 43.22
N VAL A 12 24.35 -3.96 43.30
CA VAL A 12 23.69 -5.29 43.27
C VAL A 12 22.70 -5.47 42.09
N ILE A 13 22.31 -4.42 41.36
CA ILE A 13 21.35 -4.55 40.23
C ILE A 13 21.86 -3.99 38.88
N PHE A 14 23.03 -3.35 38.81
CA PHE A 14 23.49 -2.70 37.56
C PHE A 14 24.87 -3.17 37.11
N GLY A 15 25.01 -4.48 36.95
CA GLY A 15 26.02 -5.02 36.05
C GLY A 15 25.69 -4.61 34.63
N ARG A 16 26.57 -3.78 34.03
CA ARG A 16 26.69 -3.49 32.59
C ARG A 16 26.08 -2.18 32.07
N TYR A 17 26.51 -1.04 32.62
CA TYR A 17 26.53 0.22 31.85
C TYR A 17 27.71 1.11 32.23
N SER A 18 28.67 1.19 31.30
CA SER A 18 29.83 2.08 31.25
C SER A 18 30.42 1.89 29.84
N ASN A 19 30.74 2.87 29.00
CA ASN A 19 30.84 4.33 29.02
C ASN A 19 30.79 4.74 27.53
N PHE A 20 29.93 5.67 27.10
CA PHE A 20 30.29 7.08 26.85
C PHE A 20 31.50 7.31 25.93
N LYS A 21 31.24 7.66 24.66
CA LYS A 21 32.03 8.68 23.95
C LYS A 21 31.30 9.24 22.73
N LEU A 22 31.31 10.58 22.68
CA LEU A 22 30.87 11.45 21.60
C LEU A 22 31.32 10.95 20.23
N PHE A 23 30.42 11.06 19.25
CA PHE A 23 30.81 11.38 17.89
C PHE A 23 29.93 12.51 17.39
N GLU A 24 30.51 13.71 17.37
CA GLU A 24 30.13 14.74 16.43
C GLU A 24 30.27 14.21 15.01
N GLY A 25 29.39 14.65 14.12
CA GLY A 25 29.53 14.35 12.70
C GLY A 25 28.22 14.09 12.01
N VAL A 26 27.39 15.12 11.95
CA VAL A 26 26.44 15.32 10.86
C VAL A 26 27.20 15.30 9.52
N ARG A 27 27.40 14.10 8.96
CA ARG A 27 27.47 13.90 7.52
C ARG A 27 26.26 13.06 7.14
N SER A 28 25.13 13.78 7.02
CA SER A 28 24.01 13.31 6.24
C SER A 28 24.54 12.95 4.85
N ILE A 29 24.66 11.66 4.59
CA ILE A 29 24.80 11.09 3.25
C ILE A 29 23.55 11.53 2.49
N ASN A 30 23.68 12.64 1.78
CA ASN A 30 22.74 13.11 0.80
C ASN A 30 22.72 12.09 -0.34
N LYS A 31 22.02 10.97 -0.14
CA LYS A 31 21.53 10.18 -1.26
C LYS A 31 20.46 11.04 -1.92
N ARG A 32 20.90 11.93 -2.80
CA ARG A 32 20.08 12.39 -3.93
C ARG A 32 19.82 11.16 -4.80
N THR A 33 18.98 10.24 -4.32
CA THR A 33 18.31 9.30 -5.19
C THR A 33 17.44 10.17 -6.09
N SER A 34 17.86 10.29 -7.35
CA SER A 34 16.99 10.74 -8.43
C SER A 34 15.64 10.06 -8.24
N LYS A 35 14.60 10.85 -7.95
CA LYS A 35 13.22 10.38 -8.07
C LYS A 35 12.95 10.22 -9.57
N ASN A 36 13.52 9.18 -10.16
CA ASN A 36 12.96 8.61 -11.38
C ASN A 36 11.68 7.94 -10.90
N ASN A 37 10.54 8.55 -11.22
CA ASN A 37 9.21 8.12 -10.83
C ASN A 37 8.85 6.79 -11.51
N THR A 38 9.38 5.66 -11.02
CA THR A 38 9.08 4.31 -11.54
C THR A 38 8.88 3.29 -10.40
N LEU A 39 8.22 3.68 -9.31
CA LEU A 39 8.01 2.82 -8.14
C LEU A 39 6.65 3.07 -7.48
N SER A 40 5.56 2.73 -8.18
CA SER A 40 4.25 2.64 -7.53
C SER A 40 3.29 1.73 -8.32
N ASP A 41 3.14 0.50 -7.83
CA ASP A 41 1.92 -0.30 -7.90
C ASP A 41 1.13 -0.23 -9.21
N ASP A 42 1.69 -0.72 -10.32
CA ASP A 42 0.86 -1.07 -11.47
C ASP A 42 0.13 -2.38 -11.15
N LEU A 43 -1.00 -2.22 -10.46
CA LEU A 43 -1.85 -3.31 -9.98
C LEU A 43 -2.47 -4.13 -11.13
N HIS A 44 -2.42 -3.61 -12.36
CA HIS A 44 -3.08 -4.15 -13.54
C HIS A 44 -2.14 -4.18 -14.74
N LYS A 45 -2.16 -5.28 -15.50
CA LYS A 45 -1.45 -5.39 -16.78
C LYS A 45 -2.25 -4.69 -17.87
N ILE A 46 -1.57 -4.01 -18.79
CA ILE A 46 -2.19 -3.26 -19.88
C ILE A 46 -1.61 -3.65 -21.24
N ASN A 47 -2.45 -3.64 -22.28
CA ASN A 47 -2.07 -3.85 -23.68
C ASN A 47 -1.09 -5.02 -23.84
N ASN A 48 0.12 -4.75 -24.31
CA ASN A 48 1.18 -5.73 -24.58
C ASN A 48 1.74 -6.43 -23.33
N GLN A 49 1.39 -6.00 -22.11
CA GLN A 49 1.77 -6.69 -20.88
C GLN A 49 0.89 -7.93 -20.63
N ILE A 50 -0.28 -8.00 -21.28
CA ILE A 50 -1.18 -9.15 -21.20
C ILE A 50 -0.63 -10.24 -22.12
N THR A 51 -0.39 -11.42 -21.56
CA THR A 51 0.21 -12.57 -22.26
C THR A 51 -0.72 -13.78 -22.30
N THR A 52 -1.85 -13.70 -21.61
CA THR A 52 -2.84 -14.78 -21.53
C THR A 52 -3.79 -14.74 -22.70
N ASP A 53 -4.09 -15.92 -23.24
CA ASP A 53 -5.05 -16.14 -24.32
C ASP A 53 -5.70 -17.52 -24.10
N PRO A 54 -7.04 -17.68 -24.09
CA PRO A 54 -8.08 -16.68 -24.37
C PRO A 54 -8.40 -15.75 -23.20
N ILE A 55 -9.00 -14.60 -23.48
CA ILE A 55 -9.42 -13.58 -22.51
C ILE A 55 -10.92 -13.29 -22.58
N ARG A 56 -11.52 -12.91 -21.46
CA ARG A 56 -12.91 -12.40 -21.44
C ARG A 56 -12.88 -10.88 -21.55
N VAL A 57 -13.50 -10.33 -22.60
CA VAL A 57 -13.46 -8.89 -22.89
C VAL A 57 -14.78 -8.21 -22.53
N ILE A 58 -14.66 -7.06 -21.86
CA ILE A 58 -15.76 -6.13 -21.57
C ILE A 58 -15.44 -4.81 -22.27
N ASP A 59 -16.43 -4.29 -23.00
CA ASP A 59 -16.33 -3.03 -23.73
C ASP A 59 -16.35 -1.80 -22.80
N SER A 60 -16.04 -0.61 -23.33
CA SER A 60 -16.04 0.66 -22.59
C SER A 60 -17.41 1.00 -22.02
N GLU A 61 -18.47 0.67 -22.75
CA GLU A 61 -19.87 0.86 -22.36
C GLU A 61 -20.35 -0.19 -21.33
N GLY A 62 -19.50 -1.16 -20.98
CA GLY A 62 -19.83 -2.24 -20.05
C GLY A 62 -20.52 -3.44 -20.70
N THR A 63 -20.66 -3.46 -22.02
CA THR A 63 -21.18 -4.61 -22.77
C THR A 63 -20.20 -5.77 -22.71
N MET A 64 -20.70 -6.98 -22.42
CA MET A 64 -19.86 -8.19 -22.40
C MET A 64 -19.72 -8.75 -23.81
N LEU A 65 -18.52 -8.67 -24.37
CA LEU A 65 -18.21 -9.20 -25.70
C LEU A 65 -17.96 -10.72 -25.69
N GLY A 66 -17.79 -11.30 -24.50
CA GLY A 66 -17.59 -12.73 -24.31
C GLY A 66 -16.12 -13.11 -24.22
N ILE A 67 -15.80 -14.33 -24.66
CA ILE A 67 -14.42 -14.85 -24.69
C ILE A 67 -13.88 -14.59 -26.10
N LEU A 68 -12.78 -13.86 -26.18
CA LEU A 68 -12.09 -13.50 -27.42
C LEU A 68 -10.63 -13.88 -27.30
N SER A 69 -9.95 -13.92 -28.45
CA SER A 69 -8.49 -13.99 -28.45
C SER A 69 -7.88 -12.67 -27.95
N LEU A 70 -6.65 -12.75 -27.43
CA LEU A 70 -5.89 -11.57 -27.03
C LEU A 70 -5.75 -10.55 -28.18
N LYS A 71 -5.54 -11.05 -29.41
CA LYS A 71 -5.38 -10.22 -30.60
C LYS A 71 -6.67 -9.43 -30.92
N GLU A 72 -7.82 -10.11 -30.94
CA GLU A 72 -9.11 -9.45 -31.16
C GLU A 72 -9.43 -8.44 -30.06
N GLY A 73 -9.05 -8.73 -28.81
CA GLY A 73 -9.20 -7.79 -27.70
C GLY A 73 -8.36 -6.52 -27.87
N LEU A 74 -7.12 -6.65 -28.35
CA LEU A 74 -6.23 -5.52 -28.65
C LEU A 74 -6.75 -4.70 -29.84
N GLU A 75 -7.16 -5.35 -30.92
CA GLU A 75 -7.72 -4.68 -32.10
C GLU A 75 -8.94 -3.83 -31.72
N LYS A 76 -9.87 -4.37 -30.93
CA LYS A 76 -11.04 -3.61 -30.45
C LYS A 76 -10.68 -2.43 -29.56
N ALA A 77 -9.64 -2.57 -28.73
CA ALA A 77 -9.16 -1.47 -27.92
C ALA A 77 -8.55 -0.36 -28.80
N GLU A 78 -7.77 -0.74 -29.82
CA GLU A 78 -7.19 0.19 -30.81
C GLU A 78 -8.25 0.89 -31.66
N GLU A 79 -9.29 0.19 -32.11
CA GLU A 79 -10.41 0.75 -32.88
C GLU A 79 -11.12 1.89 -32.15
N ILE A 80 -11.24 1.76 -30.82
CA ILE A 80 -11.90 2.75 -29.95
C ILE A 80 -10.89 3.79 -29.43
N GLY A 81 -9.59 3.55 -29.60
CA GLY A 81 -8.51 4.42 -29.10
C GLY A 81 -8.37 4.39 -27.58
N LEU A 82 -8.73 3.26 -26.95
CA LEU A 82 -8.63 3.01 -25.50
C LEU A 82 -7.62 1.91 -25.20
N ASP A 83 -7.31 1.70 -23.92
CA ASP A 83 -6.40 0.65 -23.49
C ASP A 83 -7.15 -0.63 -23.10
N LEU A 84 -6.57 -1.78 -23.42
CA LEU A 84 -6.99 -3.06 -22.88
C LEU A 84 -6.35 -3.26 -21.51
N VAL A 85 -7.15 -3.25 -20.44
CA VAL A 85 -6.68 -3.38 -19.06
C VAL A 85 -7.16 -4.70 -18.46
N GLU A 86 -6.24 -5.50 -17.93
CA GLU A 86 -6.55 -6.71 -17.18
C GLU A 86 -7.02 -6.35 -15.76
N VAL A 87 -8.32 -6.46 -15.52
CA VAL A 87 -8.94 -6.07 -14.24
C VAL A 87 -8.95 -7.24 -13.24
N SER A 88 -9.08 -8.48 -13.75
CA SER A 88 -9.13 -9.68 -12.90
C SER A 88 -8.25 -10.79 -13.46
N PRO A 89 -7.02 -10.98 -12.94
CA PRO A 89 -6.15 -12.09 -13.30
C PRO A 89 -6.65 -13.45 -12.75
N ASN A 90 -7.47 -13.43 -11.70
CA ASN A 90 -7.85 -14.64 -10.97
C ASN A 90 -8.95 -15.46 -11.66
N ALA A 91 -9.60 -14.90 -12.68
CA ALA A 91 -10.64 -15.59 -13.44
C ALA A 91 -10.04 -16.51 -14.51
N LYS A 92 -10.76 -17.59 -14.85
CA LYS A 92 -10.43 -18.48 -15.99
C LYS A 92 -11.59 -18.44 -17.00
N PRO A 93 -11.46 -17.78 -18.15
CA PRO A 93 -10.33 -16.94 -18.61
C PRO A 93 -10.22 -15.59 -17.86
N PRO A 94 -9.03 -14.94 -17.85
CA PRO A 94 -8.82 -13.62 -17.24
C PRO A 94 -9.77 -12.57 -17.82
N VAL A 95 -10.18 -11.62 -16.99
CA VAL A 95 -11.13 -10.57 -17.42
C VAL A 95 -10.36 -9.30 -17.78
N CYS A 96 -10.45 -8.94 -19.05
CA CYS A 96 -9.92 -7.71 -19.62
C CYS A 96 -11.07 -6.74 -19.91
N LYS A 97 -10.85 -5.46 -19.65
CA LYS A 97 -11.80 -4.38 -19.91
C LYS A 97 -11.14 -3.31 -20.76
N ILE A 98 -11.85 -2.81 -21.77
CA ILE A 98 -11.41 -1.70 -22.62
C ILE A 98 -11.75 -0.40 -21.91
N ILE A 99 -10.74 0.30 -21.37
CA ILE A 99 -10.90 1.56 -20.63
C ILE A 99 -9.62 2.39 -20.69
N GLU A 100 -9.76 3.70 -20.50
CA GLU A 100 -8.61 4.60 -20.31
C GLU A 100 -7.91 4.32 -18.96
N TYR A 101 -6.66 3.83 -19.00
CA TYR A 101 -5.94 3.41 -17.80
C TYR A 101 -5.68 4.55 -16.80
N GLY A 102 -5.34 5.75 -17.31
CA GLY A 102 -5.04 6.91 -16.48
C GLY A 102 -6.21 7.33 -15.58
N LYS A 103 -7.40 7.44 -16.18
CA LYS A 103 -8.64 7.78 -15.47
C LYS A 103 -9.04 6.70 -14.46
N PHE A 104 -8.89 5.43 -14.84
CA PHE A 104 -9.17 4.30 -13.96
C PHE A 104 -8.25 4.29 -12.73
N LYS A 105 -6.93 4.48 -12.92
CA LYS A 105 -5.94 4.54 -11.83
C LYS A 105 -6.25 5.68 -10.86
N TYR A 106 -6.59 6.86 -11.36
CA TYR A 106 -6.98 8.00 -10.52
C TYR A 106 -8.26 7.73 -9.71
N ALA A 107 -9.30 7.20 -10.36
CA ALA A 107 -10.57 6.88 -9.71
C ALA A 107 -10.39 5.82 -8.62
N ALA A 108 -9.61 4.78 -8.89
CA ALA A 108 -9.28 3.72 -7.93
C ALA A 108 -8.54 4.28 -6.71
N GLN A 109 -7.53 5.13 -6.93
CA GLN A 109 -6.77 5.77 -5.85
C GLN A 109 -7.65 6.70 -5.00
N LYS A 110 -8.48 7.53 -5.64
CA LYS A 110 -9.41 8.42 -4.93
C LYS A 110 -10.38 7.63 -4.06
N LYS A 111 -10.97 6.55 -4.60
CA LYS A 111 -11.87 5.66 -3.86
C LYS A 111 -11.16 4.97 -2.69
N ALA A 112 -9.93 4.50 -2.89
CA ALA A 112 -9.14 3.89 -1.82
C ALA A 112 -8.79 4.90 -0.71
N ALA A 113 -8.46 6.14 -1.06
CA ALA A 113 -8.19 7.20 -0.10
C ALA A 113 -9.46 7.58 0.70
N GLU A 114 -10.61 7.67 0.05
CA GLU A 114 -11.89 7.89 0.73
C GLU A 114 -12.27 6.73 1.66
N ALA A 115 -12.05 5.48 1.22
CA ALA A 115 -12.32 4.30 2.05
C ALA A 115 -11.43 4.27 3.30
N ARG A 116 -10.13 4.56 3.15
CA ARG A 116 -9.19 4.66 4.29
C ARG A 116 -9.59 5.75 5.28
N LYS A 117 -10.07 6.90 4.79
CA LYS A 117 -10.55 8.00 5.67
C LYS A 117 -11.87 7.68 6.37
N LYS A 118 -12.74 6.91 5.72
CA LYS A 118 -14.03 6.46 6.27
C LYS A 118 -13.90 5.29 7.24
N GLN A 119 -12.78 4.57 7.21
CA GLN A 119 -12.47 3.52 8.17
C GLN A 119 -12.32 4.15 9.56
N LYS A 120 -13.38 4.07 10.37
CA LYS A 120 -13.36 4.51 11.77
C LYS A 120 -12.24 3.76 12.48
N THR A 121 -11.14 4.44 12.80
CA THR A 121 -10.19 3.96 13.80
C THR A 121 -10.93 3.92 15.12
N VAL A 122 -11.37 2.73 15.50
CA VAL A 122 -11.94 2.50 16.84
C VAL A 122 -10.76 2.58 17.80
N ASP A 123 -10.38 3.79 18.20
CA ASP A 123 -9.52 4.00 19.34
C ASP A 123 -10.31 3.55 20.56
N VAL A 124 -9.98 2.35 21.07
CA VAL A 124 -10.52 1.84 22.32
C VAL A 124 -10.03 2.78 23.42
N LYS A 125 -10.87 3.76 23.78
CA LYS A 125 -10.65 4.57 24.98
C LYS A 125 -10.87 3.66 26.17
N GLU A 126 -9.80 3.05 26.67
CA GLU A 126 -9.79 2.32 27.93
C GLU A 126 -10.22 3.27 29.05
N ILE A 127 -11.49 3.22 29.44
CA ILE A 127 -11.97 3.95 30.61
C ILE A 127 -11.43 3.23 31.85
N LYS A 128 -10.44 3.84 32.51
CA LYS A 128 -10.03 3.44 33.87
C LYS A 128 -11.17 3.72 34.83
N PHE A 129 -11.96 2.70 35.15
CA PHE A 129 -12.87 2.76 36.29
C PHE A 129 -12.06 2.70 37.59
N ARG A 130 -12.22 3.73 38.43
CA ARG A 130 -11.86 3.63 39.86
C ARG A 130 -13.13 3.20 40.60
N PRO A 131 -13.14 2.06 41.30
CA PRO A 131 -14.26 1.71 42.16
C PRO A 131 -14.26 2.69 43.34
N ASN A 132 -15.27 3.55 43.42
CA ASN A 132 -15.53 4.33 44.63
C ASN A 132 -16.42 3.46 45.52
N ILE A 133 -15.80 2.85 46.53
CA ILE A 133 -16.51 2.21 47.63
C ILE A 133 -16.86 3.31 48.63
N ASP A 134 -18.14 3.67 48.70
CA ASP A 134 -18.71 4.50 49.76
C ASP A 134 -19.05 3.59 50.95
N THR A 135 -18.82 4.07 52.17
CA THR A 135 -18.89 3.30 53.43
C THR A 135 -20.21 3.54 54.14
#